data_AF-A0A2V9L881-F1
#
_entry.id   AF-A0A2V9L881-F1
#
_cell.length_a   1.000
_cell.length_b   1.000
_cell.length_c   1.000
_cell.angle_alpha   90.00
_cell.angle_beta   90.00
_cell.angle_gamma   90.00
#
_symmetry.space_group_name_H-M   'P 1'
#
loop_
_entity.id
_entity.type
_entity.pdbx_description
1 polymer ?
#
loop_
_entity_poly.entity_id
_entity_poly.type
_entity_poly.pdbx_seq_one_letter_code
_entity_poly.pdbx_strand_id
1 'polypeptide(L)'
;HFTSAAELLGIARELDPDNPETLLMLGISCYNLDDLSGSLAIFLRAVSLRPDFEKGYYFLGNSYASLGKDAEAISAYRRAIDLAPRNAKYYYR
;
A
#
# COMPACT_ATOMS: atom_id res chain seq x y z
N HIS A 1 -18.51 2.17 10.36
CA HIS A 1 -18.16 2.88 9.12
C HIS A 1 -17.07 3.87 9.47
N PHE A 2 -15.86 3.71 8.92
CA PHE A 2 -14.79 4.70 9.10
C PHE A 2 -15.05 5.87 8.16
N THR A 3 -14.94 7.08 8.67
CA THR A 3 -15.28 8.30 7.92
C THR A 3 -14.05 9.11 7.53
N SER A 4 -12.88 8.79 8.11
CA SER A 4 -11.63 9.45 7.76
C SER A 4 -10.41 8.54 7.90
N ALA A 5 -9.35 8.90 7.18
CA ALA A 5 -8.02 8.30 7.36
C ALA A 5 -7.47 8.50 8.78
N ALA A 6 -7.83 9.60 9.46
CA ALA A 6 -7.39 9.90 10.81
C ALA A 6 -7.95 8.92 11.86
N GLU A 7 -9.22 8.52 11.73
CA GLU A 7 -9.81 7.49 12.61
C GLU A 7 -9.11 6.15 12.43
N LEU A 8 -8.79 5.79 11.19
CA LEU A 8 -8.08 4.54 10.88
C LEU A 8 -6.64 4.56 11.41
N LEU A 9 -5.95 5.71 11.31
CA LEU A 9 -4.61 5.90 11.88
C LEU A 9 -4.59 5.75 13.40
N GLY A 10 -5.64 6.22 14.09
CA GLY A 10 -5.80 6.03 15.53
C GLY A 10 -5.84 4.55 15.91
N ILE A 11 -6.64 3.76 15.18
CA ILE A 11 -6.81 2.32 15.43
C ILE A 11 -5.53 1.54 15.09
N ALA A 12 -4.88 1.85 13.96
CA ALA A 12 -3.63 1.20 13.61
C ALA A 12 -2.53 1.43 14.66
N ARG A 13 -2.57 2.57 15.37
CA ARG A 13 -1.63 2.85 16.47
C ARG A 13 -1.84 1.97 17.69
N GLU A 14 -3.04 1.42 17.87
CA GLU A 14 -3.35 0.47 18.94
C GLU A 14 -3.08 -0.99 18.54
N LEU A 15 -3.10 -1.31 17.24
CA LEU A 15 -3.03 -2.68 16.70
C LEU A 15 -1.62 -3.10 16.22
N ASP A 16 -0.57 -2.52 16.79
CA ASP A 16 0.83 -2.60 16.33
C ASP A 16 1.11 -1.71 15.09
N PRO A 17 1.64 -0.48 15.30
CA PRO A 17 1.88 0.48 14.23
C PRO A 17 3.04 0.10 13.31
N ASP A 18 3.84 -0.91 13.64
CA ASP A 18 4.97 -1.38 12.84
C ASP A 18 4.72 -2.77 12.23
N ASN A 19 3.49 -3.28 12.33
CA ASN A 19 3.09 -4.50 11.63
C ASN A 19 2.76 -4.20 10.15
N PRO A 20 3.47 -4.78 9.17
CA PRO A 20 3.22 -4.54 7.74
C PRO A 20 1.81 -4.92 7.28
N GLU A 21 1.19 -5.93 7.86
CA GLU A 21 -0.19 -6.33 7.58
C GLU A 21 -1.20 -5.31 8.11
N THR A 22 -0.99 -4.79 9.32
CA THR A 22 -1.80 -3.69 9.87
C THR A 22 -1.70 -2.45 8.98
N LEU A 23 -0.48 -2.08 8.59
CA LEU A 23 -0.23 -0.98 7.66
C LEU A 23 -0.86 -1.23 6.28
N LEU A 24 -0.85 -2.47 5.78
CA LEU A 24 -1.52 -2.81 4.52
C LEU A 24 -3.02 -2.52 4.59
N MET A 25 -3.69 -3.00 5.64
CA MET A 25 -5.13 -2.79 5.80
C MET A 25 -5.47 -1.30 5.96
N LEU A 26 -4.64 -0.57 6.70
CA LEU A 26 -4.77 0.86 6.89
C LEU A 26 -4.61 1.61 5.56
N GLY A 27 -3.56 1.31 4.80
CA GLY A 27 -3.30 1.96 3.51
C GLY A 27 -4.40 1.68 2.49
N ILE A 28 -4.94 0.45 2.46
CA ILE A 28 -6.09 0.10 1.60
C ILE A 28 -7.31 0.93 2.00
N SER A 29 -7.52 1.13 3.29
CA SER A 29 -8.65 1.92 3.79
C SER A 29 -8.49 3.40 3.42
N CYS A 30 -7.30 3.98 3.55
CA CYS A 30 -7.00 5.34 3.06
C CYS A 30 -7.23 5.46 1.55
N TYR A 31 -6.76 4.49 0.76
CA TYR A 31 -6.96 4.45 -0.69
C TYR A 31 -8.45 4.44 -1.06
N ASN A 32 -9.26 3.62 -0.38
CA ASN A 32 -10.70 3.54 -0.60
C ASN A 32 -11.46 4.81 -0.16
N LEU A 33 -10.87 5.61 0.73
CA LEU A 33 -11.39 6.92 1.13
C LEU A 33 -10.89 8.07 0.23
N ASP A 34 -10.21 7.75 -0.88
CA ASP A 34 -9.58 8.71 -1.80
C ASP A 34 -8.46 9.56 -1.17
N ASP A 35 -7.99 9.18 0.04
CA ASP A 35 -6.78 9.73 0.64
C ASP A 35 -5.55 9.05 0.03
N LEU A 36 -5.30 9.36 -1.24
CA LEU A 36 -4.20 8.79 -2.01
C LEU A 36 -2.84 9.13 -1.40
N SER A 37 -2.67 10.35 -0.88
CA SER A 37 -1.43 10.78 -0.21
C SER A 37 -1.18 10.01 1.08
N GLY A 38 -2.20 9.83 1.93
CA GLY A 38 -2.10 9.02 3.15
C GLY A 38 -1.84 7.55 2.84
N SER A 39 -2.54 6.99 1.83
CA SER A 39 -2.30 5.61 1.39
C SER A 39 -0.86 5.39 0.95
N LEU A 40 -0.29 6.35 0.19
CA LEU A 40 1.08 6.28 -0.30
C LEU A 40 2.08 6.26 0.86
N ALA A 41 1.93 7.17 1.83
CA ALA A 41 2.80 7.24 3.00
C ALA A 41 2.77 5.93 3.82
N ILE A 42 1.57 5.35 3.99
CA ILE A 42 1.39 4.12 4.74
C ILE A 42 1.99 2.91 4.01
N PHE A 43 1.76 2.78 2.70
CA PHE A 43 2.36 1.68 1.92
C PHE A 43 3.88 1.80 1.82
N LEU A 44 4.43 3.01 1.71
CA LEU A 44 5.88 3.25 1.78
C LEU A 44 6.47 2.77 3.10
N ARG A 45 5.79 3.04 4.22
CA ARG A 45 6.20 2.53 5.53
C ARG A 45 6.11 1.00 5.59
N ALA A 46 5.04 0.40 5.07
CA ALA A 46 4.87 -1.06 5.07
C ALA A 46 6.01 -1.77 4.31
N VAL A 47 6.38 -1.28 3.11
CA VAL A 47 7.48 -1.87 2.33
C VAL A 47 8.87 -1.54 2.89
N SER A 48 9.00 -0.44 3.65
CA SER A 48 10.23 -0.14 4.40
C SER A 48 10.47 -1.13 5.55
N LEU A 49 9.40 -1.47 6.28
CA LEU A 49 9.45 -2.43 7.38
C LEU A 49 9.58 -3.88 6.87
N ARG A 50 8.99 -4.20 5.72
CA ARG A 50 9.12 -5.50 5.06
C ARG A 50 9.42 -5.34 3.56
N PRO A 51 10.71 -5.31 3.17
CA PRO A 51 11.13 -5.13 1.78
C PRO A 51 10.82 -6.28 0.82
N ASP A 52 10.38 -7.43 1.34
CA ASP A 52 9.88 -8.58 0.59
C ASP A 52 8.35 -8.68 0.58
N PHE A 53 7.65 -7.60 0.98
CA PHE A 53 6.19 -7.57 1.03
C PHE A 53 5.57 -7.22 -0.33
N GLU A 54 5.29 -8.25 -1.13
CA GLU A 54 4.76 -8.15 -2.48
C GLU A 54 3.44 -7.37 -2.53
N LYS A 55 2.55 -7.58 -1.55
CA LYS A 55 1.27 -6.85 -1.46
C LYS A 55 1.47 -5.36 -1.21
N GLY A 56 2.44 -5.01 -0.35
CA GLY A 56 2.77 -3.60 -0.08
C GLY A 56 3.17 -2.87 -1.34
N TYR A 57 4.04 -3.46 -2.16
CA TYR A 57 4.46 -2.89 -3.44
C TYR A 57 3.34 -2.81 -4.48
N TYR A 58 2.44 -3.80 -4.52
CA TYR A 58 1.28 -3.75 -5.40
C TYR A 58 0.35 -2.59 -5.04
N PHE A 59 -0.05 -2.44 -3.78
CA PHE A 59 -0.91 -1.31 -3.43
C PHE A 59 -0.20 0.04 -3.49
N LEU A 60 1.12 0.08 -3.22
CA LEU A 60 1.93 1.27 -3.45
C LEU A 60 1.86 1.75 -4.91
N GLY A 61 1.96 0.84 -5.87
CA GLY A 61 1.83 1.21 -7.28
C GLY A 61 0.40 1.61 -7.67
N ASN A 62 -0.65 1.11 -6.99
CA ASN A 62 -2.03 1.58 -7.20
C ASN A 62 -2.12 3.04 -6.77
N SER A 63 -1.61 3.37 -5.58
CA SER A 63 -1.58 4.76 -5.09
C SER A 63 -0.79 5.68 -6.01
N TYR A 64 0.37 5.25 -6.52
CA TYR A 64 1.13 6.03 -7.50
C TYR A 64 0.36 6.25 -8.80
N ALA A 65 -0.27 5.20 -9.35
CA ALA A 65 -1.05 5.31 -10.59
C ALA A 65 -2.24 6.27 -10.43
N SER A 66 -2.98 6.18 -9.33
CA SER A 66 -4.10 7.09 -9.03
C SER A 66 -3.66 8.55 -8.84
N LEU A 67 -2.40 8.77 -8.47
CA LEU A 67 -1.77 10.11 -8.39
C LEU A 67 -1.14 10.57 -9.71
N GLY A 68 -1.24 9.80 -10.80
CA GLY A 68 -0.64 10.10 -12.11
C GLY A 68 0.89 9.94 -12.14
N LYS A 69 1.47 9.20 -11.19
CA LYS A 69 2.92 8.95 -11.07
C LYS A 69 3.29 7.61 -11.71
N ASP A 70 3.14 7.53 -13.03
CA ASP A 70 3.21 6.26 -13.76
C ASP A 70 4.57 5.56 -13.66
N ALA A 71 5.68 6.30 -13.65
CA ALA A 71 7.02 5.73 -13.58
C ALA A 71 7.28 5.02 -12.24
N GLU A 72 6.89 5.65 -11.14
CA GLU A 72 6.95 5.08 -9.80
C GLU A 72 5.98 3.91 -9.66
N ALA A 73 4.78 4.03 -10.25
CA ALA A 73 3.79 2.97 -10.29
C ALA A 73 4.33 1.71 -10.98
N ILE A 74 4.98 1.85 -12.14
CA ILE A 74 5.66 0.77 -12.88
C ILE A 74 6.74 0.12 -12.04
N SER A 75 7.59 0.94 -11.42
CA SER A 75 8.67 0.46 -10.57
C SER A 75 8.15 -0.36 -9.38
N ALA A 76 7.08 0.11 -8.73
CA ALA A 76 6.45 -0.59 -7.61
C ALA A 76 5.86 -1.94 -8.03
N TYR A 77 5.11 -2.02 -9.13
CA TYR A 77 4.56 -3.31 -9.56
C TYR A 77 5.63 -4.27 -10.04
N ARG A 78 6.68 -3.79 -10.72
CA ARG A 78 7.81 -4.65 -11.07
C ARG A 78 8.38 -5.31 -9.82
N ARG A 79 8.55 -4.54 -8.74
CA ARG A 79 9.00 -5.08 -7.46
C ARG A 79 8.04 -6.12 -6.88
N ALA A 80 6.73 -5.90 -6.95
CA ALA A 80 5.73 -6.89 -6.54
C ALA A 80 5.81 -8.19 -7.36
N ILE A 81 5.99 -8.09 -8.69
CA ILE A 81 6.17 -9.23 -9.60
C ILE A 81 7.45 -9.99 -9.26
N ASP A 82 8.58 -9.29 -9.07
CA ASP A 82 9.87 -9.90 -8.75
C ASP A 82 9.83 -10.69 -7.43
N LEU A 83 9.06 -10.19 -6.44
CA LEU A 83 8.89 -10.84 -5.14
C LEU A 83 7.93 -12.04 -5.20
N ALA A 84 6.93 -12.00 -6.06
CA ALA A 84 5.95 -13.07 -6.22
C ALA A 84 5.65 -13.39 -7.70
N PRO A 85 6.62 -13.99 -8.41
CA PRO A 85 6.54 -14.27 -9.86
C PRO A 85 5.57 -15.41 -10.21
N ARG A 86 4.74 -15.85 -9.27
CA ARG A 86 3.67 -16.85 -9.49
C ARG A 86 2.29 -16.31 -9.15
N ASN A 87 2.20 -15.07 -8.70
CA ASN A 87 0.92 -14.47 -8.36
C ASN A 87 0.33 -13.76 -9.59
N ALA A 88 -0.66 -14.42 -10.22
CA ALA A 88 -1.33 -13.97 -11.43
C ALA A 88 -1.90 -12.54 -11.34
N LYS A 89 -2.21 -12.03 -10.14
CA LYS A 89 -2.71 -10.66 -9.95
C LYS A 89 -1.71 -9.57 -10.34
N TYR A 90 -0.42 -9.87 -10.41
CA TYR A 90 0.60 -8.87 -10.75
C TYR A 90 0.94 -8.82 -12.25
N TYR A 91 0.37 -9.72 -13.06
CA TYR A 91 0.62 -9.79 -14.50
C TYR A 91 -0.36 -8.97 -15.35
N TYR A 92 -1.50 -8.58 -14.78
CA TYR A 92 -2.48 -7.74 -15.45
C TYR A 92 -2.25 -6.28 -15.03
N ARG A 93 -1.73 -5.48 -15.96
CA ARG A 93 -1.75 -4.02 -15.88
C ARG A 93 -2.27 -3.45 -17.17
#